data_AF-A0A0G0HH94-F1
#
_entry.id   AF-A0A0G0HH94-F1
#
_cell.length_a   1.000
_cell.length_b   1.000
_cell.length_c   1.000
_cell.angle_alpha   90.00
_cell.angle_beta   90.00
_cell.angle_gamma   90.00
#
_symmetry.space_group_name_H-M   'P 1'
#
loop_
_entity.id
_entity.type
_entity.pdbx_description
1 polymer ?
#
loop_
_entity_poly.entity_id
_entity_poly.type
_entity_poly.pdbx_seq_one_letter_code
_entity_poly.pdbx_strand_id
1 'polypeptide(L)'
;MQRQITINATQARKNFFELLQDVIENDKEIMIKKKGFDELAVLKRKKVSEAEKKKQIARDRKIVRELAGSVKSKISYQPDEMKLAEKIFVEEYKEKYGIK
;
A
#
# COMPACT_ATOMS: atom_id res chain seq x y z
N MET A 1 13.93 -26.84 12.27
CA MET A 1 14.02 -25.94 11.10
C MET A 1 14.47 -24.57 11.57
N GLN A 2 15.51 -23.99 10.96
CA GLN A 2 15.99 -22.64 11.31
C GLN A 2 14.93 -21.61 10.97
N ARG A 3 14.39 -20.94 11.99
CA ARG A 3 13.37 -19.88 11.86
C ARG A 3 13.95 -18.54 11.40
N GLN A 4 15.28 -18.41 11.39
CA GLN A 4 15.97 -17.16 11.14
C GLN A 4 17.08 -17.33 10.12
N ILE A 5 17.12 -16.44 9.13
CA ILE A 5 18.13 -16.43 8.06
C ILE A 5 18.81 -15.06 8.08
N THR A 6 20.15 -15.05 8.02
CA THR A 6 20.92 -13.81 7.90
C THR A 6 21.50 -13.71 6.50
N ILE A 7 21.24 -12.60 5.81
CA ILE A 7 21.73 -12.35 4.45
C ILE A 7 22.31 -10.95 4.34
N ASN A 8 23.15 -10.70 3.33
CA ASN A 8 23.60 -9.34 3.05
C ASN A 8 22.58 -8.58 2.19
N ALA A 9 22.64 -7.25 2.21
CA ALA A 9 21.71 -6.37 1.49
C ALA A 9 21.70 -6.59 -0.03
N THR A 10 22.85 -6.95 -0.61
CA THR A 10 22.96 -7.22 -2.06
C THR A 10 22.20 -8.49 -2.44
N GLN A 11 22.34 -9.56 -1.67
CA GLN A 11 21.62 -10.81 -1.84
C GLN A 11 20.12 -10.63 -1.57
N ALA A 12 19.77 -9.87 -0.53
CA ALA A 12 18.39 -9.53 -0.21
C ALA A 12 17.69 -8.82 -1.38
N ARG A 13 18.40 -7.89 -2.04
CA ARG A 13 17.87 -7.19 -3.21
C ARG A 13 17.69 -8.11 -4.41
N LYS A 14 18.62 -9.03 -4.65
CA LYS A 14 18.56 -9.97 -5.77
C LYS A 14 17.41 -10.96 -5.63
N ASN A 15 17.19 -11.47 -4.42
CA ASN A 15 16.24 -12.56 -4.16
C ASN A 15 15.00 -12.07 -3.39
N PHE A 16 14.64 -10.80 -3.50
CA PHE A 16 13.65 -10.16 -2.62
C PHE A 16 12.29 -10.87 -2.62
N PHE A 17 11.78 -11.27 -3.79
CA PHE A 17 10.48 -11.92 -3.92
C PHE A 17 10.46 -13.33 -3.31
N GLU A 18 11.52 -14.11 -3.52
CA GLU A 18 11.65 -15.45 -2.93
C GLU A 18 11.69 -15.37 -1.40
N LEU A 19 12.47 -14.42 -0.87
CA LEU A 19 12.58 -14.15 0.56
C LEU A 19 11.24 -13.70 1.16
N LEU A 20 10.47 -12.90 0.43
CA LEU A 20 9.14 -12.46 0.86
C LEU A 20 8.14 -13.63 0.88
N GLN A 21 8.17 -14.50 -0.13
CA GLN A 21 7.37 -15.72 -0.16
C GLN A 21 7.72 -16.63 1.02
N ASP A 22 9.02 -16.81 1.30
CA ASP A 22 9.51 -17.58 2.43
C ASP A 22 9.03 -17.04 3.79
N VAL A 23 8.94 -15.72 3.95
CA VAL A 23 8.43 -15.07 5.17
C VAL A 23 6.92 -15.30 5.34
N ILE A 24 6.17 -15.31 4.23
CA ILE A 24 4.71 -15.47 4.26
C ILE A 24 4.31 -16.92 4.52
N GLU A 25 4.90 -17.85 3.77
CA GLU A 25 4.54 -19.27 3.76
C GLU A 25 5.17 -20.03 4.94
N ASN A 26 6.44 -19.76 5.24
CA ASN A 26 7.22 -20.54 6.20
C ASN A 26 7.41 -19.83 7.57
N ASP A 27 6.79 -18.66 7.77
CA ASP A 27 6.92 -17.80 8.98
C ASP A 27 8.40 -17.57 9.36
N LYS A 28 9.27 -17.44 8.35
CA LYS A 28 10.70 -17.18 8.53
C LYS A 28 10.94 -15.72 8.87
N GLU A 29 11.98 -15.47 9.66
CA GLU A 29 12.51 -14.14 9.95
C GLU A 29 13.84 -13.94 9.21
N ILE A 30 13.94 -12.85 8.43
CA ILE A 30 15.11 -12.57 7.60
C ILE A 30 15.80 -11.33 8.13
N MET A 31 17.05 -11.50 8.58
CA MET A 31 17.93 -10.41 9.01
C MET A 31 18.82 -9.99 7.85
N ILE A 32 18.71 -8.73 7.45
CA ILE A 32 19.45 -8.13 6.34
C ILE A 32 20.57 -7.26 6.92
N LYS A 33 21.82 -7.65 6.63
CA LYS A 33 23.04 -6.93 7.00
C LYS A 33 23.51 -6.04 5.85
N LYS A 34 23.82 -4.77 6.14
CA LYS A 34 24.46 -3.86 5.18
C LYS A 34 25.84 -3.45 5.70
N LYS A 35 26.88 -3.57 4.86
CA LYS A 35 28.22 -3.13 5.24
C LYS A 35 28.22 -1.61 5.47
N GLY A 36 28.77 -1.16 6.59
CA GLY A 36 28.76 0.25 6.99
C GLY A 36 27.46 0.72 7.64
N PHE A 37 26.59 -0.20 8.05
CA PHE A 37 25.39 0.07 8.83
C PHE A 37 25.32 -0.94 9.97
N ASP A 38 25.34 -0.47 11.22
CA ASP A 38 25.39 -1.34 12.40
C ASP A 38 24.02 -1.95 12.72
N GLU A 39 22.95 -1.35 12.22
CA GLU A 39 21.58 -1.84 12.41
C GLU A 39 21.21 -2.93 11.39
N LEU A 40 20.52 -3.96 11.88
CA LEU A 40 19.97 -5.04 11.08
C LEU A 40 18.54 -4.69 10.65
N ALA A 41 18.27 -4.73 9.35
CA ALA A 41 16.90 -4.67 8.87
C ALA A 41 16.25 -6.07 9.03
N VAL A 42 15.07 -6.13 9.63
CA VAL A 42 14.37 -7.40 9.88
C VAL A 42 13.10 -7.47 9.04
N LEU A 43 13.02 -8.46 8.16
CA LEU A 43 11.80 -8.80 7.43
C LEU A 43 11.12 -9.97 8.13
N LYS A 44 9.91 -9.74 8.62
CA LYS A 44 9.08 -10.73 9.30
C LYS A 44 7.61 -10.52 9.00
N ARG A 45 6.82 -11.59 9.07
CA ARG A 45 5.37 -11.50 8.92
C ARG A 45 4.79 -10.66 10.05
N LYS A 46 4.04 -9.61 9.71
CA LYS A 46 3.29 -8.83 10.70
C LYS A 46 2.17 -9.72 11.26
N LYS A 47 2.26 -10.09 12.53
CA LYS A 47 1.14 -10.70 13.26
C LYS A 47 0.14 -9.59 13.57
N VAL A 48 -0.88 -9.46 12.72
CA VAL A 48 -1.97 -8.50 12.94
C VAL A 48 -2.89 -9.08 13.99
N SER A 49 -3.00 -8.40 15.14
CA SER A 49 -3.93 -8.81 16.20
C SER A 49 -5.38 -8.70 15.72
N GLU A 50 -6.29 -9.49 16.30
CA GLU A 50 -7.73 -9.37 15.98
C GLU A 50 -8.27 -7.96 16.25
N ALA A 51 -7.74 -7.29 17.27
CA ALA A 51 -8.09 -5.91 17.61
C ALA A 51 -7.71 -4.92 16.49
N GLU A 52 -6.53 -5.08 15.88
CA GLU A 52 -6.10 -4.27 14.74
C GLU A 52 -6.93 -4.57 13.48
N LYS A 53 -7.27 -5.84 13.23
CA LYS A 53 -8.17 -6.20 12.12
C LYS A 53 -9.55 -5.55 12.27
N LYS A 54 -10.13 -5.59 13.48
CA LYS A 54 -11.41 -4.93 13.78
C LYS A 54 -11.34 -3.41 13.57
N LYS A 55 -10.24 -2.76 13.99
CA LYS A 55 -10.01 -1.33 13.75
C LYS A 55 -9.89 -1.01 12.26
N GLN A 56 -9.23 -1.86 11.48
CA GLN A 56 -9.10 -1.68 10.04
C GLN A 56 -10.46 -1.82 9.34
N ILE A 57 -11.22 -2.87 9.63
CA ILE A 57 -12.58 -3.05 9.10
C ILE A 57 -13.48 -1.86 9.45
N ALA A 58 -13.38 -1.31 10.67
CA ALA A 58 -14.15 -0.14 11.07
C ALA A 58 -13.77 1.12 10.27
N ARG A 59 -12.47 1.33 10.00
CA ARG A 59 -11.99 2.42 9.13
C ARG A 59 -12.47 2.25 7.71
N ASP A 60 -12.34 1.06 7.15
CA ASP A 60 -12.76 0.77 5.77
C ASP A 60 -14.27 0.97 5.60
N ARG A 61 -15.08 0.51 6.57
CA ARG A 61 -16.53 0.77 6.58
C ARG A 61 -16.88 2.25 6.70
N LYS A 62 -16.11 3.02 7.49
CA LYS A 62 -16.29 4.47 7.61
C LYS A 62 -16.02 5.16 6.27
N ILE A 63 -14.91 4.82 5.61
CA ILE A 63 -14.56 5.33 4.28
C ILE A 63 -15.67 5.00 3.28
N VAL A 64 -16.16 3.76 3.24
CA VAL A 64 -17.27 3.38 2.36
C VAL A 64 -18.54 4.19 2.65
N ARG A 65 -18.88 4.45 3.92
CA ARG A 65 -20.05 5.27 4.27
C ARG A 65 -19.90 6.73 3.84
N GLU A 66 -18.73 7.31 4.06
CA GLU A 66 -18.42 8.69 3.68
C GLU A 66 -18.40 8.85 2.15
N LEU A 67 -17.80 7.90 1.44
CA LEU A 67 -17.78 7.88 -0.03
C LEU A 67 -19.14 7.52 -0.64
N ALA A 68 -19.92 6.61 -0.05
CA ALA A 68 -21.27 6.29 -0.51
C ALA A 68 -22.21 7.50 -0.42
N GLY A 69 -21.98 8.42 0.52
CA GLY A 69 -22.65 9.73 0.56
C GLY A 69 -22.23 10.65 -0.60
N SER A 70 -20.98 10.57 -1.04
CA SER A 70 -20.46 11.32 -2.20
C SER A 70 -20.99 10.79 -3.53
N VAL A 71 -21.30 9.48 -3.64
CA VAL A 71 -21.91 8.88 -4.83
C VAL A 71 -23.42 9.18 -4.92
N LYS A 72 -24.07 9.57 -3.81
CA LYS A 72 -25.43 10.15 -3.82
C LYS A 72 -25.44 11.62 -4.27
N SER A 73 -24.57 12.00 -5.20
CA SER A 73 -24.76 13.23 -5.94
C SER A 73 -26.13 13.15 -6.63
N LYS A 74 -26.88 14.27 -6.70
CA LYS A 74 -28.14 14.36 -7.47
C LYS A 74 -27.93 14.19 -8.99
N ILE A 75 -26.72 13.86 -9.42
CA ILE A 75 -26.31 13.67 -10.80
C ILE A 75 -26.24 12.16 -11.03
N SER A 76 -27.06 11.66 -11.95
CA SER A 76 -27.04 10.26 -12.36
C SER A 76 -25.63 9.85 -12.77
N TYR A 77 -25.20 8.64 -12.38
CA TYR A 77 -23.96 8.01 -12.86
C TYR A 77 -23.91 8.14 -14.39
N GLN A 78 -23.04 9.01 -14.89
CA GLN A 78 -22.81 9.17 -16.32
C GLN A 78 -21.74 8.14 -16.70
N PRO A 79 -22.00 7.23 -17.66
CA PRO A 79 -21.10 6.13 -18.00
C PRO A 79 -19.74 6.55 -18.57
N ASP A 80 -19.46 7.85 -18.64
CA ASP A 80 -18.24 8.44 -19.18
C ASP A 80 -17.54 9.32 -18.10
N GLU A 81 -17.48 8.84 -16.86
CA GLU A 81 -16.77 9.49 -15.73
C GLU A 81 -15.34 9.89 -16.11
N MET A 82 -14.71 9.13 -17.02
CA MET A 82 -13.38 9.41 -17.55
C MET A 82 -13.32 10.73 -18.33
N LYS A 83 -14.32 11.01 -19.19
CA LYS A 83 -14.39 12.29 -19.93
C LYS A 83 -14.68 13.47 -19.00
N LEU A 84 -15.48 13.25 -17.96
CA LEU A 84 -15.78 14.28 -16.97
C LEU A 84 -14.51 14.63 -16.14
N ALA A 85 -13.77 13.60 -15.70
CA ALA A 85 -12.52 13.77 -14.98
C ALA A 85 -11.45 14.46 -15.84
N GLU A 86 -11.34 14.07 -17.13
CA GLU A 86 -10.44 14.72 -18.08
C GLU A 86 -10.77 16.21 -18.26
N LYS A 87 -12.06 16.54 -18.41
CA LYS A 87 -12.51 17.92 -18.55
C LYS A 87 -12.20 18.76 -17.31
N ILE A 88 -12.48 18.24 -16.12
CA ILE A 88 -12.19 18.91 -14.85
C ILE A 88 -10.69 19.13 -14.69
N PHE A 89 -9.87 18.12 -14.99
CA PHE A 89 -8.41 18.24 -14.92
C PHE A 89 -7.89 19.33 -15.87
N VAL A 90 -8.40 19.39 -17.10
CA VAL A 90 -8.01 20.41 -18.08
C VAL A 90 -8.42 21.82 -17.62
N GLU A 91 -9.62 21.98 -17.06
CA GLU A 91 -10.10 23.26 -16.52
C GLU A 91 -9.24 23.74 -15.36
N GLU A 92 -8.98 22.87 -14.36
CA GLU A 92 -8.13 23.19 -13.21
C GLU A 92 -6.68 23.50 -13.64
N TYR A 93 -6.14 22.76 -14.61
CA TYR A 93 -4.81 23.00 -15.13
C TYR A 93 -4.73 24.37 -15.83
N LYS A 94 -5.70 24.69 -16.69
CA LYS A 94 -5.76 25.99 -17.35
C LYS A 94 -5.85 27.15 -16.37
N GLU A 95 -6.67 27.02 -15.34
CA GLU A 95 -6.81 28.03 -14.28
C GLU A 95 -5.51 28.20 -13.49
N LYS A 96 -4.87 27.09 -13.09
CA LYS A 96 -3.63 27.10 -12.33
C LYS A 96 -2.45 27.71 -13.09
N TYR A 97 -2.39 27.50 -14.40
CA TYR A 97 -1.30 27.98 -15.26
C TYR A 97 -1.65 29.23 -16.07
N GLY A 98 -2.83 29.83 -15.85
CA GLY A 98 -3.27 31.04 -16.55
C GLY A 98 -3.41 30.89 -18.06
N ILE A 99 -3.62 29.66 -18.53
CA ILE A 99 -3.73 29.34 -19.96
C ILE A 99 -5.20 29.54 -20.36
N LYS A 100 -5.50 30.62 -21.10
CA LYS A 100 -6.83 30.88 -21.66
C LYS A 100 -7.15 29.89 -22.78
#